data_AF-A0A2R5EMT2-F1
#
_entry.id   AF-A0A2R5EMT2-F1
#
_cell.length_a   1.000
_cell.length_b   1.000
_cell.length_c   1.000
_cell.angle_alpha   90.00
_cell.angle_beta   90.00
_cell.angle_gamma   90.00
#
_symmetry.space_group_name_H-M   'P 1'
#
loop_
_entity.id
_entity.type
_entity.pdbx_description
1 polymer ?
#
loop_
_entity_poly.entity_id
_entity_poly.type
_entity_poly.pdbx_seq_one_letter_code
_entity_poly.pdbx_strand_id
1 'polypeptide(L)' 'MKREGYQVDPNRPDNVKFEVAKELGVPLKPNGNGNLTTEEAGHIGGRIGGSMVKELIRLAQDQLAKGDPH' A
#
# COMPACT_ATOMS: atom_id res chain seq x y z
N MET A 1 8.59 2.23 2.54
CA MET A 1 7.76 3.04 1.60
C MET A 1 8.37 4.40 1.30
N LYS A 2 8.39 5.41 2.20
CA LYS A 2 9.10 6.69 1.92
C LYS A 2 10.60 6.51 1.64
N ARG A 3 11.24 5.57 2.34
CA ARG A 3 12.64 5.16 2.09
C ARG A 3 12.86 4.44 0.76
N GLU A 4 11.78 3.92 0.16
CA GLU A 4 11.79 3.24 -1.14
C GLU A 4 11.40 4.21 -2.27
N GLY A 5 11.21 5.51 -1.96
CA GLY A 5 10.85 6.54 -2.93
C GLY A 5 9.34 6.74 -3.16
N TYR A 6 8.49 5.89 -2.60
CA TYR A 6 7.04 5.99 -2.77
C TYR A 6 6.40 7.07 -1.90
N GLN A 7 5.49 7.85 -2.49
CA GLN A 7 4.72 8.84 -1.77
C GLN A 7 3.48 8.18 -1.15
N VAL A 8 3.54 7.94 0.16
CA VAL A 8 2.41 7.42 0.93
C VAL A 8 1.64 8.57 1.53
N ASP A 9 0.40 8.77 1.06
CA ASP A 9 -0.58 9.60 1.74
C ASP A 9 -1.10 8.82 2.97
N PRO A 10 -0.90 9.30 4.21
CA PRO A 10 -1.41 8.63 5.41
C PRO A 10 -2.93 8.44 5.41
N ASN A 11 -3.66 9.31 4.71
CA ASN A 11 -5.12 9.22 4.61
C ASN A 11 -5.57 8.23 3.52
N ARG A 12 -4.66 7.88 2.60
CA ARG A 12 -4.94 6.99 1.46
C ARG A 12 -3.73 6.08 1.16
N PRO A 13 -3.30 5.25 2.12
CA PRO A 13 -2.10 4.40 1.96
C PRO A 13 -2.26 3.40 0.81
N ASP A 14 -3.50 3.04 0.47
CA ASP A 14 -3.83 2.17 -0.65
C ASP A 14 -3.39 2.70 -2.02
N ASN A 15 -3.22 4.01 -2.19
CA ASN A 15 -2.90 4.59 -3.50
C ASN A 15 -1.52 4.17 -4.02
N VAL A 16 -0.61 3.79 -3.11
CA VAL A 16 0.76 3.40 -3.45
C VAL A 16 0.81 2.20 -4.40
N LYS A 17 -0.19 1.30 -4.33
CA LYS A 17 -0.28 0.15 -5.23
C LYS A 17 -0.36 0.52 -6.70
N PHE A 18 -0.91 1.69 -7.03
CA PHE A 18 -1.00 2.17 -8.42
C PHE A 18 0.35 2.70 -8.93
N GLU A 19 1.15 3.35 -8.08
CA GLU A 19 2.51 3.77 -8.43
C GLU A 19 3.39 2.55 -8.68
N VAL A 20 3.30 1.56 -7.81
CA VAL A 20 4.03 0.29 -7.93
C VAL A 20 3.62 -0.49 -9.16
N ALA A 21 2.31 -0.57 -9.45
CA ALA A 21 1.82 -1.21 -10.66
C ALA A 21 2.36 -0.52 -11.92
N LYS A 22 2.39 0.81 -11.94
CA LYS A 22 2.97 1.59 -13.05
C LYS A 22 4.46 1.28 -13.24
N GLU A 23 5.23 1.18 -12.17
CA GLU A 23 6.66 0.84 -12.25
C GLU A 23 6.89 -0.60 -12.73
N LEU A 24 6.02 -1.53 -12.32
CA LEU A 24 6.07 -2.93 -12.74
C LEU A 24 5.46 -3.18 -14.13
N GLY A 25 4.89 -2.16 -14.79
CA GLY A 25 4.20 -2.30 -16.07
C GLY A 25 2.88 -3.07 -16.00
N VAL A 26 2.31 -3.22 -14.80
CA VAL A 26 1.07 -3.96 -14.56
C VAL A 26 -0.13 -3.03 -14.72
N PRO A 27 -1.16 -3.37 -15.54
CA PRO A 27 -2.28 -2.48 -15.85
C PRO A 27 -3.34 -2.46 -14.73
N LEU A 28 -2.93 -2.14 -13.51
CA LEU A 28 -3.84 -2.03 -12.36
C LEU A 28 -4.73 -0.79 -12.48
N LYS A 29 -6.04 -1.01 -12.44
CA LYS A 29 -7.07 0.05 -12.46
C LYS A 29 -7.73 0.18 -11.08
N PRO A 30 -8.38 1.30 -10.75
CA PRO A 30 -9.13 1.42 -9.51
C PRO A 30 -10.20 0.33 -9.36
N ASN A 31 -10.86 0.00 -10.48
CA ASN A 31 -11.94 -1.00 -10.56
C ASN A 31 -11.73 -1.90 -11.79
N GLY A 32 -12.33 -3.09 -11.78
CA GLY A 32 -12.40 -3.95 -12.97
C GLY A 32 -11.09 -4.64 -13.34
N ASN A 33 -10.40 -5.22 -12.36
CA ASN A 33 -9.14 -5.95 -12.53
C ASN A 33 -9.34 -7.47 -12.66
N GLY A 34 -10.47 -7.95 -13.21
CA GLY A 34 -10.74 -9.39 -13.32
C GLY A 34 -9.81 -10.13 -14.27
N ASN A 35 -9.15 -9.38 -15.16
CA ASN A 35 -8.17 -9.84 -16.13
C ASN A 35 -6.72 -9.76 -15.64
N LEU A 36 -6.49 -9.28 -14.40
CA LEU A 36 -5.18 -9.32 -13.76
C LEU A 36 -4.88 -10.74 -13.31
N THR A 37 -3.71 -11.24 -13.68
CA THR A 37 -3.28 -12.56 -13.20
C THR A 37 -2.95 -12.50 -11.72
N THR A 38 -3.06 -13.64 -11.04
CA THR A 38 -2.68 -13.77 -9.63
C THR A 38 -1.20 -13.44 -9.42
N GLU A 39 -0.34 -13.75 -10.38
CA GLU A 39 1.09 -13.44 -10.35
C GLU A 39 1.33 -11.91 -10.37
N GLU A 40 0.71 -11.19 -11.32
CA GLU A 40 0.82 -9.73 -11.39
C GLU A 40 0.31 -9.04 -10.12
N ALA A 41 -0.84 -9.49 -9.60
CA ALA A 41 -1.36 -9.00 -8.32
C ALA A 41 -0.39 -9.31 -7.16
N GLY A 42 0.21 -10.50 -7.18
CA GLY A 42 1.23 -10.93 -6.23
C GLY A 42 2.50 -10.09 -6.29
N HIS A 43 2.97 -9.69 -7.49
CA HIS A 43 4.13 -8.82 -7.64
C HIS A 43 3.89 -7.42 -7.06
N ILE A 44 2.73 -6.82 -7.32
CA ILE A 44 2.36 -5.54 -6.73
C ILE A 44 2.30 -5.67 -5.20
N GLY A 45 1.54 -6.64 -4.69
CA GLY A 45 1.34 -6.86 -3.26
C GLY A 45 2.64 -7.21 -2.52
N GLY A 46 3.48 -8.06 -3.11
CA GLY A 46 4.76 -8.48 -2.53
C GLY A 46 5.75 -7.31 -2.41
N ARG A 47 5.75 -6.39 -3.38
CA ARG A 47 6.65 -5.23 -3.36
C ARG A 47 6.34 -4.24 -2.24
N ILE A 48 5.07 -4.08 -1.87
CA ILE A 48 4.64 -3.06 -0.90
C ILE A 48 4.09 -3.59 0.42
N GLY A 49 3.59 -4.82 0.45
CA GLY A 49 2.74 -5.33 1.51
C GLY A 49 3.42 -5.30 2.88
N GLY A 50 4.66 -5.80 2.97
CA GLY A 50 5.40 -5.82 4.24
C GLY A 50 5.68 -4.41 4.78
N SER A 51 6.10 -3.49 3.92
CA SER A 51 6.36 -2.09 4.30
C SER A 51 5.09 -1.34 4.67
N MET A 52 3.96 -1.64 4.00
CA MET A 52 2.65 -1.06 4.29
C MET A 52 2.11 -1.54 5.64
N VAL A 53 2.13 -2.86 5.91
CA VAL A 53 1.70 -3.43 7.20
C VAL A 53 2.51 -2.86 8.35
N LYS A 54 3.83 -2.72 8.19
CA LYS A 54 4.69 -2.10 9.21
C LYS A 54 4.29 -0.67 9.54
N GLU A 55 3.92 0.12 8.53
CA GLU A 55 3.46 1.51 8.72
C GLU A 55 2.07 1.57 9.35
N LEU A 56 1.15 0.69 8.95
CA LEU A 56 -0.18 0.60 9.57
C LEU A 56 -0.09 0.26 11.07
N ILE A 57 0.78 -0.67 11.44
CA ILE A 57 1.05 -1.00 12.85
C ILE A 57 1.60 0.23 13.58
N ARG A 58 2.55 0.96 12.98
CA ARG A 58 3.13 2.18 13.56
C ARG A 58 2.06 3.25 13.79
N LEU A 59 1.16 3.47 12.83
CA LEU A 59 0.06 4.44 12.94
C LEU A 59 -0.93 4.05 14.05
N ALA A 60 -1.27 2.76 14.15
CA ALA A 60 -2.13 2.25 15.21
C ALA A 60 -1.48 2.42 16.60
N GLN A 61 -0.18 2.13 16.73
CA GLN A 61 0.58 2.37 17.96
C GLN A 61 0.62 3.85 18.34
N ASP A 62 0.84 4.74 17.38
CA ASP A 62 0.79 6.20 17.61
C ASP A 62 -0.59 6.67 18.09
N GLN A 63 -1.68 6.11 17.54
CA GLN A 63 -3.05 6.40 17.99
C GLN A 63 -3.28 5.96 19.44
N LEU A 64 -2.86 4.74 19.77
CA LEU A 64 -2.95 4.21 21.14
C LEU A 64 -2.13 5.05 22.13
N ALA A 65 -0.91 5.46 21.75
CA ALA A 65 -0.04 6.27 22.59
C ALA A 65 -0.56 7.70 22.81
N LYS A 66 -1.32 8.25 21.85
CA LYS A 66 -1.99 9.56 21.96
C LYS A 66 -3.24 9.51 22.83
N GLY A 67 -3.65 8.33 23.29
CA GLY A 67 -4.72 8.15 24.25
C GLY A 67 -6.05 8.68 23.73
N ASP A 68 -6.46 8.25 22.54
CA ASP A 68 -7.83 8.52 22.07
C ASP A 68 -8.80 7.71 22.95
N PRO A 69 -9.51 8.35 23.89
CA PRO A 69 -10.47 7.66 24.74
C PRO A 69 -11.77 7.59 23.94
N HIS A 70 -12.01 6.44 23.30
CA HIS A 70 -13.38 6.10 22.93
C HIS A 70 -14.25 5.96 24.19
#